data_AF-A0A8S2XS09-F1
#
_entry.id   AF-A0A8S2XS09-F1
#
_cell.length_a   1.000
_cell.length_b   1.000
_cell.length_c   1.000
_cell.angle_alpha   90.00
_cell.angle_beta   90.00
_cell.angle_gamma   90.00
#
_symmetry.space_group_name_H-M   'P 1'
#
loop_
_entity.id
_entity.type
_entity.pdbx_description
1 polymer ?
#
loop_
_entity_poly.entity_id
_entity_poly.type
_entity_poly.pdbx_seq_one_letter_code
_entity_poly.pdbx_strand_id
1 'polypeptide(L)'
;MVFMISNCPEIHSNSYRICFDVSNGQKIGYIRPIWPDTYNKLPDTSFTEVYNTIIRLLLKEDKPVAQIKGYFKDINPYLLLFLNRLKQIEIEFNSYSSTDSSIKEHK
;
A
#
# COMPACT_ATOMS: atom_id res chain seq x y z
N MET A 1 -7.08 -9.06 8.68
CA MET A 1 -5.69 -9.45 8.34
C MET A 1 -5.31 -8.81 7.00
N VAL A 2 -4.17 -8.12 6.90
CA VAL A 2 -3.73 -7.39 5.68
C VAL A 2 -3.59 -8.30 4.46
N PHE A 3 -3.22 -9.57 4.66
CA PHE A 3 -3.12 -10.58 3.60
C PHE A 3 -4.45 -10.99 2.98
N MET A 4 -5.58 -10.53 3.54
CA MET A 4 -6.89 -10.71 2.90
C MET A 4 -7.02 -9.87 1.64
N ILE A 5 -6.33 -8.72 1.57
CA ILE A 5 -6.46 -7.75 0.49
C ILE A 5 -5.22 -7.61 -0.38
N SER A 6 -4.06 -8.08 0.08
CA SER A 6 -2.82 -8.06 -0.70
C SER A 6 -2.03 -9.36 -0.51
N ASN A 7 -1.38 -9.85 -1.57
CA ASN A 7 -0.42 -10.96 -1.49
C ASN A 7 1.03 -10.48 -1.26
N CYS A 8 1.25 -9.16 -1.34
CA CYS A 8 2.59 -8.58 -1.32
C CYS A 8 2.55 -7.21 -0.62
N PRO A 9 2.18 -7.15 0.68
CA PRO A 9 2.25 -5.90 1.43
C PRO A 9 3.70 -5.47 1.62
N GLU A 10 3.93 -4.18 1.44
CA GLU A 10 5.22 -3.54 1.62
C GLU A 10 5.14 -2.48 2.72
N ILE A 11 6.21 -2.37 3.50
CA ILE A 11 6.39 -1.36 4.53
C ILE A 11 7.63 -0.55 4.20
N HIS A 12 7.46 0.76 4.12
CA HIS A 12 8.51 1.73 3.85
C HIS A 12 8.55 2.66 5.07
N SER A 13 9.67 2.69 5.79
CA SER A 13 9.81 3.60 6.93
C SER A 13 11.22 4.15 6.96
N ASN A 14 11.32 5.47 6.80
CA ASN A 14 12.60 6.15 6.62
C ASN A 14 13.41 5.46 5.50
N SER A 15 14.61 4.98 5.82
CA SER A 15 15.51 4.30 4.89
C SER A 15 15.27 2.78 4.79
N TYR A 16 14.29 2.22 5.51
CA TYR A 16 14.02 0.78 5.52
C TYR A 16 12.83 0.42 4.64
N ARG A 17 12.98 -0.70 3.91
CA ARG A 17 11.91 -1.27 3.08
C ARG A 17 11.82 -2.77 3.31
N ILE A 18 10.62 -3.25 3.59
CA ILE A 18 10.35 -4.67 3.85
C ILE A 18 9.14 -5.08 3.03
N CYS A 19 9.25 -6.19 2.32
CA CYS A 19 8.17 -6.81 1.55
C CYS A 19 7.83 -8.18 2.14
N PHE A 20 6.54 -8.51 2.19
CA PHE A 20 6.06 -9.83 2.63
C PHE A 20 5.32 -10.51 1.48
N ASP A 21 6.07 -11.19 0.61
CA ASP A 21 5.49 -11.86 -0.55
C ASP A 21 5.00 -13.27 -0.21
N VAL A 22 3.71 -13.54 -0.42
CA VAL A 22 3.09 -14.87 -0.27
C VAL A 22 2.69 -15.52 -1.58
N SER A 23 3.01 -14.92 -2.73
CA SER A 23 2.69 -15.45 -4.06
C SER A 23 3.34 -16.81 -4.33
N ASN A 24 4.56 -17.03 -3.82
CA ASN A 24 5.35 -18.25 -4.03
C ASN A 24 5.01 -19.40 -3.06
N GLY A 25 3.84 -19.37 -2.40
CA GLY A 25 3.28 -20.55 -1.73
C GLY A 25 3.93 -20.95 -0.39
N GLN A 26 4.78 -20.12 0.21
CA GLN A 26 5.26 -20.35 1.58
C GLN A 26 4.12 -20.17 2.60
N LYS A 27 3.34 -21.23 2.82
CA LYS A 27 2.26 -21.32 3.83
C LYS A 27 2.70 -22.09 5.08
N ILE A 28 4.01 -22.23 5.29
CA ILE A 28 4.58 -22.91 6.45
C ILE A 28 4.68 -21.94 7.64
N GLY A 29 3.56 -21.74 8.33
CA GLY A 29 3.50 -21.16 9.68
C GLY A 29 3.85 -19.68 9.86
N TYR A 30 4.64 -19.07 8.97
CA TYR A 30 4.98 -17.64 8.98
C TYR A 30 5.43 -17.16 7.60
N ILE A 31 5.37 -15.85 7.38
CA ILE A 31 5.76 -15.21 6.12
C ILE A 31 7.13 -14.59 6.32
N ARG A 32 8.10 -14.95 5.47
CA ARG A 32 9.46 -14.43 5.55
C ARG A 32 9.50 -12.99 5.04
N PRO A 33 10.03 -12.02 5.81
CA PRO A 33 10.29 -10.68 5.29
C PRO A 33 11.42 -10.71 4.25
N ILE A 34 11.22 -9.98 3.17
CA ILE A 34 12.17 -9.81 2.08
C ILE A 34 12.64 -8.36 2.10
N TRP A 35 13.96 -8.17 2.14
CA TRP A 35 14.58 -6.88 1.86
C TRP A 35 14.73 -6.80 0.34
N PRO A 36 13.95 -5.98 -0.38
CA PRO A 36 14.09 -5.90 -1.82
C PRO A 36 15.50 -5.38 -2.14
N ASP A 37 16.31 -6.23 -2.80
CA ASP A 37 17.72 -5.96 -3.14
C ASP A 37 17.91 -4.75 -4.05
N THR A 38 16.80 -4.21 -4.56
CA THR A 38 16.80 -3.12 -5.50
C THR A 38 16.06 -1.92 -4.91
N TYR A 39 16.85 -0.88 -4.63
CA TYR A 39 16.46 0.53 -4.79
C TYR A 39 16.06 0.84 -6.26
N ASN A 40 15.58 -0.14 -7.04
CA ASN A 40 15.15 0.08 -8.40
C ASN A 40 13.83 0.82 -8.35
N LYS A 41 13.94 2.14 -8.44
CA LYS A 41 13.01 3.03 -9.11
C LYS A 41 11.55 2.61 -8.96
N LEU A 42 11.05 2.66 -7.73
CA LEU A 42 9.61 2.84 -7.55
C LEU A 42 9.28 4.28 -7.98
N PRO A 43 8.16 4.47 -8.69
CA PRO A 43 7.75 5.78 -9.16
C PRO A 43 7.42 6.62 -7.93
N ASP A 44 8.02 7.81 -7.86
CA ASP A 44 7.85 8.81 -6.81
C ASP A 44 8.43 8.45 -5.42
N THR A 45 9.72 8.73 -5.24
CA THR A 45 10.33 8.92 -3.91
C THR A 45 9.78 10.14 -3.16
N SER A 46 8.97 10.98 -3.80
CA SER A 46 8.37 12.17 -3.19
C SER A 46 7.53 11.85 -1.95
N PHE A 47 6.81 10.71 -1.93
CA PHE A 47 6.01 10.31 -0.76
C PHE A 47 6.88 9.99 0.47
N THR A 48 8.07 9.42 0.28
CA THR A 48 8.94 9.07 1.41
C THR A 48 9.59 10.27 2.08
N GLU A 49 9.63 11.44 1.42
CA GLU A 49 10.11 12.68 2.03
C GLU A 49 9.06 13.32 2.94
N VAL A 50 7.77 13.04 2.70
CA VAL A 50 6.64 13.62 3.44
C VAL A 50 6.20 12.72 4.61
N TYR A 51 6.30 11.40 4.46
CA TYR A 51 5.75 10.43 5.41
C TYR A 51 6.82 9.52 6.04
N ASN A 52 6.84 9.45 7.38
CA ASN A 52 7.78 8.60 8.14
C ASN A 52 7.54 7.09 7.97
N THR A 53 6.31 6.68 7.68
CA THR A 53 5.93 5.28 7.50
C THR A 53 4.81 5.18 6.49
N ILE A 54 5.00 4.35 5.46
CA ILE A 54 4.05 4.08 4.40
C ILE A 54 3.85 2.57 4.34
N ILE A 55 2.60 2.13 4.31
CA ILE A 55 2.21 0.74 4.08
C ILE A 55 1.55 0.66 2.71
N ARG A 56 2.21 0.01 1.75
CA ARG A 56 1.69 -0.16 0.39
C ARG A 56 1.06 -1.53 0.25
N LEU A 57 -0.21 -1.55 -0.14
CA LEU A 57 -1.01 -2.77 -0.31
C LEU A 57 -1.45 -2.87 -1.76
N LEU A 58 -0.79 -3.72 -2.54
CA LEU A 58 -1.26 -4.05 -3.90
C LEU A 58 -2.49 -4.93 -3.79
N LEU A 59 -3.64 -4.43 -4.22
CA LEU A 59 -4.91 -5.16 -4.12
C LEU A 59 -4.83 -6.46 -4.94
N LYS A 60 -5.35 -7.54 -4.38
CA LYS A 60 -5.60 -8.76 -5.14
C LYS A 60 -6.68 -8.51 -6.21
N GLU A 61 -6.60 -9.22 -7.32
CA GLU A 61 -7.56 -9.09 -8.43
C GLU A 61 -9.01 -9.39 -8.01
N ASP A 62 -9.21 -10.26 -7.02
CA ASP A 62 -10.53 -10.62 -6.47
C ASP A 62 -11.11 -9.58 -5.50
N LYS A 63 -10.41 -8.44 -5.29
CA LYS A 63 -10.82 -7.40 -4.34
C LYS A 63 -11.20 -6.11 -5.07
N PRO A 64 -12.50 -5.88 -5.33
CA PRO A 64 -12.93 -4.68 -6.01
C PRO A 64 -12.68 -3.45 -5.15
N VAL A 65 -12.10 -2.40 -5.75
CA VAL A 65 -11.81 -1.12 -5.07
C VAL A 65 -13.05 -0.55 -4.39
N ALA A 66 -14.23 -0.66 -5.01
CA ALA A 66 -15.49 -0.17 -4.43
C ALA A 66 -15.82 -0.82 -3.07
N GLN A 67 -15.53 -2.11 -2.90
CA GLN A 67 -15.71 -2.80 -1.63
C GLN A 67 -14.74 -2.25 -0.57
N ILE A 68 -13.47 -2.06 -0.95
CA ILE A 68 -12.46 -1.49 -0.05
C ILE A 68 -12.84 -0.06 0.38
N LYS A 69 -13.33 0.77 -0.54
CA LYS A 69 -13.85 2.11 -0.22
C LYS A 69 -15.00 2.06 0.79
N GLY A 70 -15.84 1.02 0.72
CA GLY A 70 -16.93 0.79 1.67
C GLY A 70 -16.43 0.66 3.11
N TYR A 71 -15.38 -0.12 3.35
CA TYR A 71 -14.82 -0.34 4.69
C TYR A 71 -14.35 0.95 5.37
N PHE A 72 -13.90 1.93 4.59
CA PHE A 72 -13.46 3.23 5.12
C PHE A 72 -14.62 4.13 5.53
N LYS A 73 -15.83 3.94 4.96
CA LYS A 73 -17.01 4.72 5.34
C LYS A 73 -17.52 4.38 6.73
N ASP A 74 -17.24 3.17 7.21
CA ASP A 74 -17.69 2.68 8.50
C ASP A 74 -16.76 3.12 9.66
N ILE A 75 -15.69 3.87 9.36
CA ILE A 75 -14.78 4.39 10.39
C ILE A 75 -15.50 5.48 11.19
N ASN A 76 -15.79 5.17 12.45
CA ASN A 76 -16.44 6.10 13.36
C ASN A 76 -15.42 7.08 13.97
N PRO A 77 -15.63 8.41 13.86
CA PRO A 77 -14.71 9.42 14.43
C PRO A 77 -14.54 9.30 15.95
N TYR A 78 -15.53 8.75 16.66
CA TYR A 78 -15.42 8.52 18.11
C TYR A 78 -14.30 7.53 18.48
N LEU A 79 -13.77 6.75 17.52
CA LEU A 79 -12.59 5.91 17.74
C LEU A 79 -11.42 6.73 18.30
N LEU A 80 -11.24 7.97 17.85
CA LEU A 80 -10.16 8.85 18.28
C LEU A 80 -10.22 9.20 19.78
N LEU A 81 -11.40 9.14 20.41
CA LEU A 81 -11.55 9.38 21.85
C LEU A 81 -10.80 8.34 22.69
N PHE A 82 -10.63 7.14 22.14
CA PHE A 82 -9.97 6.03 22.80
C PHE A 82 -8.50 5.91 22.42
N LEU A 83 -8.00 6.71 21.46
CA LEU A 83 -6.62 6.70 21.00
C LEU A 83 -5.80 7.82 21.66
N ASN A 84 -4.77 7.45 22.41
CA ASN A 84 -3.94 8.40 23.15
C ASN A 84 -2.96 9.20 22.25
N ARG A 85 -2.48 8.59 21.16
CA ARG A 85 -1.43 9.16 20.28
C ARG A 85 -1.92 9.55 18.88
N LEU A 86 -2.89 8.83 18.32
CA LEU A 86 -3.44 9.14 17.01
C LEU A 86 -4.49 10.26 17.15
N LYS A 87 -4.30 11.38 16.47
CA LYS A 87 -5.16 12.58 16.60
C LYS A 87 -6.03 12.85 15.38
N GLN A 88 -5.65 12.31 14.23
CA GLN A 88 -6.33 12.54 12.97
C GLN A 88 -6.22 11.29 12.09
N ILE A 89 -7.29 11.03 11.34
CA ILE A 89 -7.33 10.05 10.25
C ILE A 89 -7.93 10.78 9.06
N GLU A 90 -7.21 10.78 7.95
CA GLU A 90 -7.64 11.37 6.68
C GLU A 90 -7.69 10.27 5.62
N ILE A 91 -8.73 10.31 4.79
CA ILE A 91 -9.02 9.26 3.80
C ILE A 91 -9.23 9.95 2.45
N GLU A 92 -8.28 9.74 1.55
CA GLU A 92 -8.30 10.30 0.21
C GLU A 92 -8.53 9.21 -0.84
N PHE A 93 -9.33 9.51 -1.85
CA PHE A 93 -9.58 8.61 -2.98
C PHE A 93 -9.13 9.27 -4.29
N ASN A 94 -7.89 9.02 -4.68
CA ASN A 94 -7.37 9.54 -5.94
C ASN A 94 -7.88 8.69 -7.11
N SER A 95 -8.60 9.32 -8.04
CA SER A 95 -8.88 8.73 -9.35
C SER A 95 -7.72 9.06 -10.28
N TYR A 96 -6.84 8.09 -10.55
CA TYR A 96 -5.89 8.23 -11.63
C TYR A 96 -6.67 8.18 -12.96
N SER A 97 -6.85 9.32 -13.62
CA SER A 97 -7.21 9.35 -15.03
C SER A 97 -5.97 8.98 -15.83
N SER A 98 -5.99 7.82 -16.49
CA SER A 98 -4.95 7.44 -17.44
C SER A 98 -4.96 8.41 -18.62
N THR A 99 -4.23 9.51 -18.51
CA THR A 99 -3.84 10.35 -19.64
C THR A 99 -2.33 10.33 -19.70
N ASP A 100 -1.75 9.40 -20.47
CA ASP A 100 -0.61 9.75 -21.32
C ASP A 100 -0.39 8.78 -22.50
N SER A 101 -0.95 9.21 -23.64
CA SER A 101 -0.25 9.53 -24.90
C SER A 101 0.98 8.73 -25.37
N SER A 102 0.80 8.11 -26.54
CA SER A 102 1.73 8.11 -27.69
C SER A 102 3.00 7.27 -27.64
N ILE A 103 2.88 6.07 -28.22
CA ILE A 103 3.93 5.39 -28.98
C ILE A 103 4.57 6.39 -29.95
N LYS A 104 5.86 6.69 -29.76
CA LYS A 104 6.72 7.19 -30.85
C LYS A 104 7.53 6.01 -31.36
N GLU A 105 7.07 5.41 -32.45
CA GLU A 105 7.93 4.57 -33.29
C GLU A 105 9.02 5.46 -33.89
N HIS A 106 10.29 5.09 -33.72
CA HIS A 106 11.39 5.59 -34.54
C HIS A 106 11.70 4.52 -35.58
N LYS A 107 11.53 4.89 -36.85
CA LYS A 107 12.23 4.29 -37.98
C LYS A 107 13.09 5.37 -38.62
#